data_AF-A0A382GS01-F1
#
_entry.id   AF-A0A382GS01-F1
#
_cell.length_a   1.000
_cell.length_b   1.000
_cell.length_c   1.000
_cell.angle_alpha   90.00
_cell.angle_beta   90.00
_cell.angle_gamma   90.00
#
_symmetry.space_group_name_H-M   'P 1'
#
loop_
_entity.id
_entity.type
_entity.pdbx_description
1 polymer ?
#
loop_
_entity_poly.entity_id
_entity_poly.type
_entity_poly.pdbx_seq_one_letter_code
_entity_poly.pdbx_strand_id
1 'polypeptide(L)' 'MSIQVAIIMGSKSDWDVMSHAAAMLSELDIQHEAKVISAHRTPDLLDEYCAKL' A
#
# COMPACT_ATOMS: atom_id res chain seq x y z
N MET A 1 -11.66 -1.99 13.29
CA MET A 1 -11.88 -1.21 12.05
C MET A 1 -11.16 -1.93 10.94
N SER A 2 -11.81 -2.17 9.80
CA SER A 2 -11.22 -2.84 8.63
C SER A 2 -10.49 -1.82 7.75
N ILE A 3 -9.34 -2.20 7.22
CA ILE A 3 -8.61 -1.42 6.21
C ILE A 3 -9.46 -1.44 4.93
N GLN A 4 -9.72 -0.28 4.34
CA GLN A 4 -10.51 -0.16 3.11
C GLN A 4 -9.63 -0.05 1.86
N VAL A 5 -8.43 0.50 2.00
CA VAL A 5 -7.49 0.70 0.89
C VAL A 5 -6.08 0.26 1.28
N ALA A 6 -5.47 -0.58 0.45
CA ALA A 6 -4.07 -0.96 0.55
C ALA A 6 -3.25 -0.22 -0.51
N ILE A 7 -2.30 0.62 -0.08
CA ILE A 7 -1.34 1.29 -0.96
C ILE A 7 -0.08 0.44 -1.04
N ILE A 8 0.11 -0.25 -2.17
CA ILE A 8 1.31 -1.05 -2.42
C ILE A 8 2.27 -0.27 -3.33
N MET A 9 3.55 -0.25 -2.95
CA MET A 9 4.62 0.33 -3.78
C MET A 9 5.82 -0.60 -3.89
N GLY A 10 6.54 -0.51 -5.00
CA GLY A 10 7.62 -1.45 -5.31
C GLY A 10 8.93 -1.14 -4.57
N SER A 11 9.13 0.11 -4.16
CA SER A 11 10.33 0.63 -3.51
C SER A 11 10.00 1.70 -2.48
N LYS A 12 10.88 1.90 -1.48
CA LYS A 12 10.78 3.03 -0.56
C LYS A 12 10.89 4.38 -1.28
N SER A 13 11.62 4.43 -2.41
CA SER A 13 11.75 5.65 -3.23
C SER A 13 10.42 6.09 -3.84
N ASP A 14 9.45 5.18 -3.99
CA ASP A 14 8.14 5.52 -4.54
C ASP A 14 7.31 6.34 -3.54
N TRP A 15 7.68 6.34 -2.25
CA TRP A 15 6.94 7.03 -1.19
C TRP A 15 6.81 8.53 -1.41
N ASP A 16 7.81 9.17 -2.01
CA ASP A 16 7.77 10.59 -2.34
C ASP A 16 6.54 10.93 -3.19
N VAL A 17 6.11 10.00 -4.06
CA VAL A 17 4.88 10.14 -4.88
C VAL A 17 3.67 9.53 -4.18
N MET A 18 3.79 8.32 -3.65
CA MET A 18 2.66 7.56 -3.10
C MET A 18 2.09 8.17 -1.81
N SER A 19 2.88 8.97 -1.08
CA SER A 19 2.42 9.68 0.12
C SER A 19 1.27 10.65 -0.15
N HIS A 20 1.18 11.20 -1.36
CA HIS A 20 0.05 12.05 -1.76
C HIS A 20 -1.29 11.30 -1.74
N ALA A 21 -1.31 10.02 -2.14
CA ALA A 21 -2.52 9.20 -2.07
C ALA A 21 -2.90 8.92 -0.60
N ALA A 22 -1.93 8.59 0.25
CA ALA A 22 -2.17 8.37 1.68
C ALA A 22 -2.71 9.64 2.38
N ALA A 23 -2.16 10.80 2.04
CA ALA A 23 -2.65 12.09 2.54
C ALA A 23 -4.12 12.32 2.17
N MET A 24 -4.48 12.12 0.89
CA MET A 24 -5.87 12.28 0.45
C MET A 24 -6.84 11.32 1.16
N LEU A 25 -6.45 10.05 1.34
CA LEU A 25 -7.28 9.09 2.07
C LEU A 25 -7.45 9.47 3.54
N SER A 26 -6.40 10.03 4.16
CA SER A 26 -6.46 10.56 5.53
C SER A 26 -7.42 11.74 5.64
N GLU A 27 -7.39 12.68 4.68
CA GLU A 27 -8.30 13.83 4.65
C GLU A 27 -9.76 13.43 4.49
N LEU A 28 -10.02 12.31 3.80
CA LEU A 28 -11.36 11.76 3.59
C LEU A 28 -11.82 10.81 4.70
N ASP A 29 -11.04 10.63 5.76
CA ASP A 29 -11.27 9.66 6.84
C ASP A 29 -11.43 8.20 6.34
N ILE A 30 -10.71 7.86 5.26
CA ILE A 30 -10.69 6.51 4.70
C ILE A 30 -9.53 5.72 5.33
N GLN A 31 -9.87 4.65 6.04
CA GLN A 31 -8.89 3.74 6.66
C GLN A 31 -8.04 3.06 5.57
N HIS A 32 -6.73 3.24 5.65
CA HIS A 32 -5.78 2.74 4.66
C HIS A 32 -4.47 2.28 5.31
N GLU A 33 -3.71 1.48 4.58
CA GLU A 33 -2.33 1.15 4.93
C GLU A 33 -1.39 1.32 3.73
N ALA A 34 -0.10 1.47 4.00
CA ALA A 34 0.94 1.53 2.98
C ALA A 34 2.00 0.45 3.20
N LYS A 35 2.38 -0.28 2.14
CA LYS A 35 3.37 -1.36 2.17
C LYS A 35 4.34 -1.24 1.00
N VAL A 36 5.61 -1.55 1.27
CA VAL A 36 6.63 -1.73 0.22
C VAL A 36 6.72 -3.21 -0.13
N ILE A 37 6.12 -3.60 -1.25
CA ILE A 37 6.14 -4.97 -1.77
C ILE A 37 6.39 -4.90 -3.28
N SER A 38 7.49 -5.48 -3.72
CA SER A 38 7.90 -5.43 -5.13
C SER A 38 7.40 -6.67 -5.87
N ALA A 39 6.49 -6.49 -6.83
CA ALA A 39 5.99 -7.57 -7.66
C ALA A 39 7.12 -8.34 -8.40
N HIS A 40 8.19 -7.65 -8.79
CA HIS A 40 9.30 -8.27 -9.52
C HIS A 40 10.36 -8.92 -8.63
N ARG A 41 10.58 -8.41 -7.40
CA ARG A 41 11.65 -8.89 -6.52
C ARG A 41 11.15 -9.86 -5.44
N THR A 42 9.90 -9.70 -5.03
CA THR A 42 9.25 -10.48 -3.97
C THR A 42 7.81 -10.82 -4.39
N PRO A 43 7.60 -11.56 -5.51
CA PRO A 43 6.27 -11.93 -5.98
C PRO A 43 5.47 -12.73 -4.95
N ASP A 44 6.10 -13.71 -4.29
CA ASP A 44 5.42 -14.55 -3.29
C ASP A 44 4.87 -13.74 -2.10
N LEU A 45 5.59 -12.67 -1.70
CA LEU A 45 5.14 -11.77 -0.64
C LEU A 45 3.92 -10.95 -1.08
N LEU A 46 3.87 -10.55 -2.36
CA LEU A 46 2.71 -9.86 -2.92
C LEU A 46 1.49 -10.78 -2.94
N ASP A 47 1.66 -12.02 -3.39
CA ASP A 47 0.59 -13.02 -3.41
C ASP A 47 0.08 -13.32 -2.00
N GLU A 48 0.98 -13.52 -1.04
CA GLU A 48 0.63 -13.74 0.37
C GLU A 48 -0.13 -12.56 0.97
N TYR A 49 0.28 -11.33 0.64
CA TYR A 49 -0.39 -10.12 1.12
C TYR A 49 -1.80 -9.98 0.52
N CYS A 50 -1.92 -10.14 -0.80
CA CYS A 50 -3.21 -10.05 -1.50
C CYS A 50 -4.20 -11.13 -1.05
N ALA A 51 -3.73 -12.33 -0.69
CA ALA A 51 -4.59 -13.40 -0.18
C ALA A 51 -5.17 -13.14 1.22
N LYS A 52 -4.68 -12.13 1.95
CA LYS A 52 -5.11 -11.77 3.31
C LYS A 52 -6.01 -10.53 3.37
N LEU A 53 -6.23 -9.85 2.24
CA LEU A 53 -7.17 -8.73 2.11
C LEU A 53 -8.60 -9.24 1.91
#